data_AF-A0A2W6ZV53-F1
#
_entry.id   AF-A0A2W6ZV53-F1
#
_cell.length_a   1.000
_cell.length_b   1.000
_cell.length_c   1.000
_cell.angle_alpha   90.00
_cell.angle_beta   90.00
_cell.angle_gamma   90.00
#
_symmetry.space_group_name_H-M   'P 1'
#
loop_
_entity.id
_entity.type
_entity.pdbx_description
1 polymer ?
#
loop_
_entity_poly.entity_id
_entity_poly.type
_entity_poly.pdbx_seq_one_letter_code
_entity_poly.pdbx_strand_id
1 'polypeptide(L)' 'LSTQSGTESTAPPSFSIASFKRQAFNEHFLDLFTAMFDLEPTLIKSHPNYQTLLNYGAIAA' A
#
# COMPACT_ATOMS: atom_id res chain seq x y z
N LEU A 1 9.67 -39.16 -2.27
CA LEU A 1 8.34 -38.66 -1.89
C LEU A 1 8.56 -37.81 -0.63
N SER A 2 8.79 -36.51 -0.79
CA SER A 2 9.05 -35.61 0.33
C SER A 2 7.83 -34.72 0.51
N THR A 3 7.06 -35.00 1.55
CA THR A 3 5.86 -34.25 1.94
C THR A 3 6.30 -32.89 2.49
N GLN A 4 6.08 -31.82 1.74
CA GLN A 4 6.21 -30.45 2.24
C GLN A 4 4.90 -30.08 2.94
N SER A 5 4.90 -30.14 4.28
CA SER A 5 3.79 -29.70 5.12
C SER A 5 3.66 -28.18 5.04
N GLY A 6 2.66 -27.70 4.31
CA GLY A 6 2.22 -26.32 4.34
C GLY A 6 1.58 -26.02 5.69
N THR A 7 2.28 -25.30 6.56
CA THR A 7 1.66 -24.66 7.72
C THR A 7 1.08 -23.33 7.26
N GLU A 8 -0.20 -23.34 6.89
CA GLU A 8 -0.99 -22.10 6.87
C GLU A 8 -0.96 -21.51 8.28
N SER A 9 -0.25 -20.39 8.44
CA SER A 9 -0.21 -19.65 9.69
C SER A 9 -1.59 -19.05 9.96
N THR A 10 -2.36 -19.66 10.87
CA THR A 10 -3.65 -19.17 11.38
C THR A 10 -3.52 -17.99 12.35
N ALA A 11 -2.45 -17.20 12.25
CA ALA A 11 -2.30 -15.98 13.02
C ALA A 11 -3.17 -14.88 12.37
N PRO A 12 -3.93 -14.10 13.16
CA PRO A 12 -4.67 -12.97 12.61
C PRO A 12 -3.69 -11.99 11.95
N PRO A 13 -4.08 -11.36 10.82
CA PRO A 13 -3.22 -10.41 10.13
C PRO A 13 -2.75 -9.32 11.09
N SER A 14 -1.43 -9.15 11.21
CA SER A 14 -0.85 -8.11 12.05
C SER A 14 -1.16 -6.74 11.45
N PHE A 15 -1.76 -5.87 12.27
CA PHE A 15 -2.06 -4.49 11.88
C PHE A 15 -1.02 -3.54 12.46
N SER A 16 -0.38 -2.74 11.59
CA SER A 16 0.53 -1.69 11.99
C SER A 16 -0.12 -0.31 11.83
N ILE A 17 -0.35 0.36 12.96
CA ILE A 17 -0.84 1.75 12.98
C ILE A 17 0.13 2.68 12.25
N ALA A 18 1.45 2.44 12.36
CA ALA A 18 2.46 3.24 11.67
C ALA A 18 2.32 3.12 10.15
N SER A 19 2.06 1.90 9.66
CA SER A 19 1.89 1.61 8.23
C SER A 19 0.57 2.18 7.71
N PHE A 20 -0.51 2.11 8.49
CA PHE A 20 -1.78 2.76 8.16
C PHE A 20 -1.64 4.28 8.04
N LYS A 21 -0.99 4.92 9.03
CA LYS A 21 -0.73 6.38 9.00
C LYS A 21 0.13 6.77 7.80
N ARG A 22 1.12 5.96 7.45
CA ARG A 22 1.98 6.22 6.28
C ARG A 22 1.19 6.14 4.97
N GLN A 23 0.34 5.11 4.82
CA GLN A 23 -0.52 4.97 3.64
C GLN A 23 -1.46 6.17 3.46
N ALA A 24 -2.15 6.58 4.53
CA ALA A 24 -3.04 7.75 4.49
C ALA A 24 -2.29 9.04 4.14
N PHE A 25 -1.08 9.22 4.66
CA PHE A 25 -0.22 10.35 4.28
C PHE A 25 0.18 10.30 2.80
N ASN A 26 0.61 9.14 2.30
CA ASN A 26 1.02 8.97 0.90
C ASN A 26 -0.15 9.22 -0.06
N GLU A 27 -1.34 8.75 0.27
CA GLU A 27 -2.57 9.02 -0.50
C GLU A 27 -2.83 10.52 -0.60
N HIS A 28 -2.85 11.22 0.54
CA HIS A 28 -3.07 12.67 0.56
C HIS A 28 -1.99 13.43 -0.21
N PHE A 29 -0.73 13.01 -0.09
CA PHE A 29 0.37 13.62 -0.81
C PHE A 29 0.24 13.45 -2.33
N LEU A 30 -0.19 12.27 -2.79
CA LEU A 30 -0.46 12.03 -4.20
C LEU A 30 -1.64 12.86 -4.71
N ASP A 31 -2.71 13.00 -3.93
CA ASP A 31 -3.84 13.86 -4.29
C ASP A 31 -3.40 15.34 -4.41
N LEU A 32 -2.58 15.83 -3.47
CA LEU A 32 -1.99 17.18 -3.54
C LEU A 32 -1.10 17.37 -4.76
N PHE A 33 -0.21 16.41 -5.05
CA PHE A 33 0.68 16.45 -6.20
C PHE A 33 -0.13 16.47 -7.51
N THR A 34 -1.14 15.60 -7.60
CA THR A 34 -2.05 15.52 -8.75
C THR A 34 -2.75 16.86 -8.99
N ALA A 35 -3.30 17.48 -7.94
CA ALA A 35 -3.96 18.78 -8.04
C ALA A 35 -2.99 19.93 -8.38
N MET A 36 -1.79 19.94 -7.79
CA MET A 36 -0.81 21.01 -7.98
C MET A 36 -0.27 21.06 -9.42
N PHE A 37 -0.17 19.90 -10.07
CA PHE A 37 0.32 19.78 -11.44
C PHE A 37 -0.79 19.61 -12.49
N ASP A 38 -2.06 19.77 -12.10
CA ASP A 38 -3.24 19.59 -12.96
C ASP A 38 -3.24 18.24 -13.70
N LEU A 39 -2.82 17.20 -12.99
CA LEU A 39 -2.80 15.83 -13.51
C LEU A 39 -4.20 15.22 -13.43
N GLU A 40 -4.46 14.26 -14.30
CA GLU A 40 -5.74 13.55 -14.34
C GLU A 40 -5.79 12.49 -13.21
N PRO A 41 -6.64 12.63 -12.17
CA PRO A 41 -6.63 11.74 -11.00
C PRO A 41 -7.00 10.29 -11.32
N THR A 42 -7.87 10.07 -12.30
CA THR A 42 -8.36 8.75 -12.68
C THR A 42 -7.26 7.90 -13.31
N LEU A 43 -6.35 8.49 -14.09
CA LEU A 43 -5.18 7.86 -14.69
C LEU A 43 -4.13 7.54 -13.63
N ILE A 44 -3.94 8.41 -12.65
CA ILE A 44 -3.01 8.17 -11.54
C ILE A 44 -3.51 7.01 -10.66
N LYS A 45 -4.79 7.02 -10.26
CA LYS A 45 -5.37 6.00 -9.37
C LYS A 45 -5.58 4.65 -10.04
N SER A 46 -5.74 4.61 -11.36
CA SER A 46 -5.84 3.35 -12.13
C SER A 46 -4.48 2.74 -12.49
N HIS A 47 -3.38 3.45 -12.26
CA HIS A 47 -2.05 2.96 -12.61
C HIS A 47 -1.66 1.77 -11.71
N PRO A 48 -1.07 0.68 -12.25
CA PRO A 48 -0.71 -0.51 -11.47
C PRO A 48 0.26 -0.23 -10.30
N ASN A 49 1.11 0.80 -10.45
CA ASN A 49 2.04 1.22 -9.39
C ASN A 49 1.40 2.07 -8.29
N TYR A 50 0.11 2.45 -8.39
CA TYR A 50 -0.54 3.29 -7.39
C TYR A 50 -0.46 2.66 -5.99
N GLN A 51 -0.71 1.35 -5.90
CA GLN A 51 -0.60 0.61 -4.63
C GLN A 51 0.83 0.59 -4.07
N THR A 52 1.85 0.54 -4.93
CA THR A 52 3.25 0.63 -4.52
C THR A 52 3.57 1.99 -3.92
N LEU A 53 3.03 3.08 -4.50
CA LEU A 53 3.20 4.44 -3.99
C LEU A 53 2.46 4.63 -2.66
N LEU A 54 1.25 4.10 -2.52
CA LEU A 54 0.53 4.11 -1.24
C LEU A 54 1.32 3.39 -0.14
N ASN A 55 1.93 2.25 -0.46
CA ASN A 55 2.72 1.46 0.48
C ASN A 55 4.16 1.97 0.66
N TYR A 56 4.55 3.07 0.01
CA TYR A 56 5.92 3.55 0.07
C TYR A 56 6.33 3.93 1.51
N GLY A 57 7.39 3.29 1.99
CA GLY A 57 7.89 3.47 3.36
C GLY A 57 6.94 2.96 4.46
N ALA A 58 5.86 2.25 4.11
CA ALA A 58 5.11 1.47 5.08
C ALA A 58 5.99 0.30 5.54
N ILE A 59 6.13 0.13 6.86
CA ILE A 59 6.93 -0.95 7.41
C ILE A 59 6.04 -2.20 7.39
N ALA A 60 6.53 -3.32 6.84
CA ALA A 60 5.83 -4.59 6.95
C ALA A 60 5.66 -4.93 8.44
N ALA A 61 4.42 -5.22 8.84
CA ALA A 61 4.12 -5.66 10.21
C ALA A 61 4.64 -7.09 10.44
#